data_AF-A0A1Y5INV9-F1
#
_entry.id   AF-A0A1Y5INV9-F1
#
_cell.length_a   1.000
_cell.length_b   1.000
_cell.length_c   1.000
_cell.angle_alpha   90.00
_cell.angle_beta   90.00
_cell.angle_gamma   90.00
#
_symmetry.space_group_name_H-M   'P 1'
#
loop_
_entity.id
_entity.type
_entity.pdbx_description
1 polymer ?
#
loop_
_entity_poly.entity_id
_entity_poly.type
_entity_poly.pdbx_seq_one_letter_code
_entity_poly.pdbx_strand_id
1 'polypeptide(L)'
;MASVPSTSFTRTTTVASTSKRAIYLATDAVTRALGDSLKSTKVGLAHVSVATERSCALSINEAADPSVRRDMLKALDVITDGDADVASALVGKTLSVPVLDGKLALGTWQGVYLFELDDEGGERAMTVTLSAYGGDPRETGRRAALRAPGRGCHLVTDAPTVKAAPDKGVATYFCQHTSASLTINENCDPDVRVDLEGALNKIVPESWHHEGFFEHVDEGPDDMAAHVKTTLIGSSIRVPVTRGRPCMGTWQGLYLNEHRNIGGFGRGHSRDVVCVIDPDEALMQKTITVSAGKRGLIDITEDVAAVLAKESRCDTGLLHCFCEHTSASVVVGRRGGEFENKFERALNAIVPESWNVEFFRHTSEGPDDMPGHVKSTIVGAGLTLPVANGDIALGDDCRLYLCEHRTVGGFNSGLTRRLTVTLQGAKM
;
A
#
# COMPACT_ATOMS: atom_id res chain seq x y z
N MET A 1 29.95 -3.03 21.36
CA MET A 1 29.18 -1.84 21.77
C MET A 1 27.74 -2.27 21.87
N ALA A 2 27.02 -1.90 22.94
CA ALA A 2 25.57 -2.13 22.98
C ALA A 2 24.93 -1.37 21.81
N SER A 3 24.03 -2.02 21.07
CA SER A 3 23.27 -1.37 19.99
C SER A 3 22.38 -0.29 20.60
N VAL A 4 22.31 0.87 19.94
CA VAL A 4 21.32 1.90 20.28
C VAL A 4 19.95 1.31 19.94
N PRO A 5 18.97 1.29 20.86
CA PRO A 5 17.63 0.77 20.59
C PRO A 5 16.88 1.70 19.64
N SER A 6 15.93 1.12 18.91
CA SER A 6 15.00 1.86 18.07
C SER A 6 14.08 2.75 18.92
N THR A 7 13.69 3.89 18.37
CA THR A 7 12.79 4.84 19.02
C THR A 7 11.67 5.21 18.07
N SER A 8 10.47 5.45 18.60
CA SER A 8 9.32 5.87 17.80
C SER A 8 8.59 7.02 18.48
N PHE A 9 8.11 7.97 17.69
CA PHE A 9 7.20 9.01 18.15
C PHE A 9 6.20 9.36 17.06
N THR A 10 5.08 9.95 17.47
CA THR A 10 4.00 10.38 16.59
C THR A 10 3.75 11.86 16.74
N ARG A 11 3.48 12.56 15.63
CA ARG A 11 3.02 13.94 15.59
C ARG A 11 1.85 14.07 14.63
N THR A 12 0.88 14.87 14.99
CA THR A 12 -0.18 15.28 14.08
C THR A 12 0.22 16.58 13.40
N THR A 13 0.03 16.66 12.10
CA THR A 13 0.16 17.88 11.30
C THR A 13 -1.08 18.03 10.44
N THR A 14 -1.35 19.22 9.95
CA THR A 14 -2.52 19.46 9.12
C THR A 14 -2.11 20.03 7.77
N VAL A 15 -2.87 19.67 6.75
CA VAL A 15 -2.79 20.29 5.42
C VAL A 15 -4.16 20.89 5.17
N ALA A 16 -4.18 22.21 5.00
CA ALA A 16 -5.39 22.88 4.56
C ALA A 16 -5.69 22.46 3.12
N SER A 17 -6.78 21.73 2.90
CA SER A 17 -7.39 21.68 1.58
C SER A 17 -8.31 22.91 1.46
N THR A 18 -8.24 23.58 0.31
CA THR A 18 -9.29 24.55 -0.05
C THR A 18 -10.60 23.78 -0.24
N SER A 19 -11.75 24.45 -0.32
CA SER A 19 -13.07 23.84 -0.58
C SER A 19 -13.22 23.18 -1.96
N LYS A 20 -12.28 22.32 -2.37
CA LYS A 20 -12.18 21.72 -3.71
C LYS A 20 -11.57 20.33 -3.64
N ARG A 21 -12.27 19.36 -4.23
CA ARG A 21 -11.75 18.05 -4.62
C ARG A 21 -10.45 18.23 -5.44
N ALA A 22 -9.33 17.78 -4.91
CA ALA A 22 -8.00 18.00 -5.48
C ALA A 22 -6.93 17.10 -4.86
N ILE A 23 -5.78 17.01 -5.52
CA ILE A 23 -4.58 16.37 -4.97
C ILE A 23 -3.56 17.45 -4.58
N TYR A 24 -3.14 17.43 -3.32
CA TYR A 24 -2.17 18.35 -2.74
C TYR A 24 -0.81 17.69 -2.52
N LEU A 25 0.27 18.44 -2.70
CA LEU A 25 1.60 17.99 -2.31
C LEU A 25 1.81 18.21 -0.81
N ALA A 26 1.85 17.10 -0.07
CA ALA A 26 1.98 17.07 1.39
C ALA A 26 3.42 16.82 1.86
N THR A 27 4.39 16.61 0.94
CA THR A 27 5.79 16.29 1.28
C THR A 27 6.41 17.27 2.28
N ASP A 28 6.20 18.56 2.08
CA ASP A 28 6.76 19.59 2.96
C ASP A 28 6.08 19.60 4.33
N ALA A 29 4.77 19.36 4.39
CA ALA A 29 4.04 19.27 5.65
C ALA A 29 4.54 18.07 6.48
N VAL A 30 4.70 16.90 5.84
CA VAL A 30 5.28 15.70 6.46
C VAL A 30 6.70 15.97 6.95
N THR A 31 7.56 16.56 6.12
CA THR A 31 8.96 16.85 6.47
C THR A 31 9.05 17.85 7.62
N ARG A 32 8.22 18.91 7.63
CA ARG A 32 8.15 19.88 8.74
C ARG A 32 7.65 19.24 10.03
N ALA A 33 6.67 18.35 9.96
CA ALA A 33 6.14 17.65 11.13
C ALA A 33 7.24 16.83 11.82
N LEU A 34 8.09 16.15 11.03
CA LEU A 34 9.20 15.36 11.55
C LEU A 34 10.38 16.22 12.04
N GLY A 35 10.62 17.37 11.43
CA GLY A 35 11.58 18.38 11.89
C GLY A 35 12.99 17.83 12.12
N ASP A 36 13.59 18.16 13.27
CA ASP A 36 14.97 17.75 13.59
C ASP A 36 15.12 16.25 13.84
N SER A 37 14.03 15.57 14.24
CA SER A 37 14.04 14.11 14.40
C SER A 37 14.23 13.38 13.07
N LEU A 38 13.72 13.95 11.96
CA LEU A 38 14.03 13.42 10.63
C LEU A 38 15.54 13.52 10.39
N LYS A 39 16.12 14.71 10.56
CA LYS A 39 17.54 14.98 10.26
C LYS A 39 18.50 14.11 11.08
N SER A 40 18.14 13.75 12.32
CA SER A 40 18.94 12.89 13.19
C SER A 40 18.81 11.39 12.88
N THR A 41 17.79 10.98 12.14
CA THR A 41 17.52 9.57 11.82
C THR A 41 18.40 9.08 10.67
N LYS A 42 19.27 8.09 10.94
CA LYS A 42 20.15 7.50 9.92
C LYS A 42 19.43 6.49 9.03
N VAL A 43 18.71 5.56 9.65
CA VAL A 43 17.78 4.65 8.98
C VAL A 43 16.51 4.63 9.80
N GLY A 44 15.36 4.58 9.14
CA GLY A 44 14.08 4.50 9.82
C GLY A 44 12.92 4.40 8.86
N LEU A 45 11.73 4.66 9.39
CA LEU A 45 10.49 4.65 8.65
C LEU A 45 9.63 5.84 9.07
N ALA A 46 9.21 6.64 8.09
CA ALA A 46 8.16 7.63 8.25
C ALA A 46 6.85 7.01 7.76
N HIS A 47 5.88 6.85 8.66
CA HIS A 47 4.54 6.41 8.33
C HIS A 47 3.58 7.60 8.39
N VAL A 48 2.73 7.74 7.39
CA VAL A 48 1.73 8.82 7.30
C VAL A 48 0.36 8.20 7.18
N SER A 49 -0.59 8.70 7.98
CA SER A 49 -1.97 8.22 8.02
C SER A 49 -2.95 9.39 7.99
N VAL A 50 -4.00 9.25 7.18
CA VAL A 50 -5.23 10.06 7.21
C VAL A 50 -6.42 9.21 7.63
N ALA A 51 -6.18 8.11 8.34
CA ALA A 51 -7.22 7.18 8.76
C ALA A 51 -8.18 7.75 9.82
N THR A 52 -7.92 8.97 10.29
CA THR A 52 -8.83 9.77 11.11
C THR A 52 -9.79 10.62 10.29
N GLU A 53 -9.55 10.78 8.98
CA GLU A 53 -10.27 11.68 8.09
C GLU A 53 -11.21 10.92 7.14
N ARG A 54 -12.41 11.49 6.93
CA ARG A 54 -13.34 11.01 5.91
C ARG A 54 -12.81 11.34 4.51
N SER A 55 -13.11 10.48 3.54
CA SER A 55 -12.98 10.78 2.11
C SER A 55 -11.62 11.39 1.69
N CYS A 56 -10.53 10.98 2.36
CA CYS A 56 -9.16 11.38 2.05
C CYS A 56 -8.27 10.15 1.84
N ALA A 57 -7.25 10.29 1.00
CA ALA A 57 -6.28 9.22 0.75
C ALA A 57 -4.86 9.76 0.59
N LEU A 58 -3.90 8.85 0.61
CA LEU A 58 -2.47 9.12 0.53
C LEU A 58 -1.84 8.26 -0.55
N SER A 59 -0.99 8.85 -1.38
CA SER A 59 -0.17 8.10 -2.34
C SER A 59 1.20 8.75 -2.48
N ILE A 60 2.10 8.10 -3.20
CA ILE A 60 3.40 8.66 -3.58
C ILE A 60 3.51 8.60 -5.08
N ASN A 61 3.59 9.77 -5.70
CA ASN A 61 3.67 9.88 -7.14
C ASN A 61 4.42 11.15 -7.55
N GLU A 62 4.42 11.47 -8.84
CA GLU A 62 5.23 12.54 -9.40
C GLU A 62 4.90 13.93 -8.85
N ALA A 63 5.86 14.59 -8.22
CA ALA A 63 5.70 15.93 -7.69
C ALA A 63 6.15 17.04 -8.65
N ALA A 64 6.75 16.69 -9.79
CA ALA A 64 7.33 17.64 -10.73
C ALA A 64 6.27 18.36 -11.56
N ASP A 65 5.41 17.62 -12.27
CA ASP A 65 4.37 18.20 -13.11
C ASP A 65 3.02 18.30 -12.38
N PRO A 66 2.41 19.50 -12.25
CA PRO A 66 1.07 19.65 -11.70
C PRO A 66 -0.05 19.02 -12.55
N SER A 67 0.16 18.74 -13.84
CA SER A 67 -0.83 18.10 -14.72
C SER A 67 -1.12 16.65 -14.30
N VAL A 68 -0.09 15.92 -13.84
CA VAL A 68 -0.21 14.56 -13.30
C VAL A 68 -1.29 14.49 -12.22
N ARG A 69 -1.35 15.49 -11.31
CA ARG A 69 -2.36 15.52 -10.25
C ARG A 69 -3.78 15.74 -10.77
N ARG A 70 -3.96 16.54 -11.82
CA ARG A 70 -5.30 16.76 -12.41
C ARG A 70 -5.75 15.51 -13.15
N ASP A 71 -4.87 14.93 -13.94
CA ASP A 71 -5.15 13.72 -14.71
C ASP A 71 -5.37 12.49 -13.83
N MET A 72 -4.64 12.38 -12.72
CA MET A 72 -4.85 11.35 -11.71
C MET A 72 -6.25 11.42 -11.13
N LEU A 73 -6.72 12.63 -10.78
CA LEU A 73 -8.06 12.81 -10.23
C LEU A 73 -9.14 12.46 -11.26
N LYS A 74 -9.00 12.91 -12.51
CA LYS A 74 -9.91 12.53 -13.61
C LYS A 74 -9.96 11.02 -13.81
N ALA A 75 -8.80 10.35 -13.84
CA ALA A 75 -8.71 8.90 -13.98
C ALA A 75 -9.42 8.19 -12.83
N LEU A 76 -9.19 8.64 -11.59
CA LEU A 76 -9.82 8.07 -10.41
C LEU A 76 -11.35 8.25 -10.44
N ASP A 77 -11.83 9.41 -10.87
CA ASP A 77 -13.27 9.66 -11.05
C ASP A 77 -13.90 8.67 -12.04
N VAL A 78 -13.22 8.36 -13.15
CA VAL A 78 -13.69 7.35 -14.11
C VAL A 78 -13.68 5.95 -13.50
N ILE A 79 -12.61 5.58 -12.79
CA ILE A 79 -12.44 4.24 -12.21
C ILE A 79 -13.47 3.98 -11.11
N THR A 80 -13.80 5.00 -10.31
CA THR A 80 -14.65 4.85 -9.12
C THR A 80 -16.05 5.43 -9.29
N ASP A 81 -16.44 5.79 -10.52
CA ASP A 81 -17.71 6.48 -10.82
C ASP A 81 -17.93 7.73 -9.94
N GLY A 82 -16.84 8.46 -9.68
CA GLY A 82 -16.82 9.67 -8.85
C GLY A 82 -17.02 9.43 -7.34
N ASP A 83 -17.19 8.19 -6.86
CA ASP A 83 -17.44 7.92 -5.44
C ASP A 83 -16.18 8.17 -4.59
N ALA A 84 -16.24 9.19 -3.73
CA ALA A 84 -15.13 9.64 -2.91
C ALA A 84 -14.68 8.62 -1.85
N ASP A 85 -15.61 7.84 -1.28
CA ASP A 85 -15.27 6.86 -0.25
C ASP A 85 -14.65 5.61 -0.87
N VAL A 86 -15.12 5.19 -2.05
CA VAL A 86 -14.51 4.12 -2.84
C VAL A 86 -13.10 4.52 -3.30
N ALA A 87 -12.96 5.71 -3.88
CA ALA A 87 -11.66 6.26 -4.28
C ALA A 87 -10.69 6.35 -3.10
N SER A 88 -11.18 6.79 -1.94
CA SER A 88 -10.40 6.89 -0.72
C SER A 88 -9.88 5.52 -0.24
N ALA A 89 -10.72 4.49 -0.30
CA ALA A 89 -10.36 3.14 0.10
C ALA A 89 -9.42 2.44 -0.90
N LEU A 90 -9.59 2.67 -2.22
CA LEU A 90 -8.73 2.11 -3.26
C LEU A 90 -7.33 2.72 -3.27
N VAL A 91 -7.21 4.04 -3.17
CA VAL A 91 -5.89 4.70 -3.11
C VAL A 91 -5.19 4.41 -1.78
N GLY A 92 -5.97 4.27 -0.71
CA GLY A 92 -5.49 3.92 0.62
C GLY A 92 -5.28 5.13 1.55
N LYS A 93 -5.49 4.91 2.84
CA LYS A 93 -5.43 5.97 3.88
C LYS A 93 -4.08 6.08 4.58
N THR A 94 -3.13 5.21 4.24
CA THR A 94 -1.85 5.12 4.95
C THR A 94 -0.74 4.80 3.98
N LEU A 95 0.45 5.35 4.20
CA LEU A 95 1.65 5.03 3.43
C LEU A 95 2.88 4.99 4.34
N SER A 96 3.94 4.35 3.87
CA SER A 96 5.21 4.31 4.59
C SER A 96 6.37 4.65 3.65
N VAL A 97 7.28 5.51 4.10
CA VAL A 97 8.46 5.93 3.35
C VAL A 97 9.69 5.65 4.20
N PRO A 98 10.67 4.86 3.71
CA PRO A 98 11.93 4.70 4.42
C PRO A 98 12.60 6.06 4.64
N VAL A 99 13.28 6.21 5.77
CA VAL A 99 14.17 7.34 6.06
C VAL A 99 15.60 6.87 5.91
N LEU A 100 16.39 7.59 5.13
CA LEU A 100 17.82 7.33 4.95
C LEU A 100 18.59 8.64 5.04
N ASP A 101 19.63 8.66 5.89
CA ASP A 101 20.53 9.81 6.10
C ASP A 101 19.80 11.13 6.32
N GLY A 102 18.78 11.08 7.18
CA GLY A 102 18.01 12.24 7.59
C GLY A 102 17.04 12.79 6.56
N LYS A 103 16.65 11.98 5.56
CA LYS A 103 15.70 12.34 4.50
C LYS A 103 14.71 11.22 4.25
N LEU A 104 13.49 11.58 3.85
CA LEU A 104 12.57 10.63 3.23
C LEU A 104 13.24 10.08 1.96
N ALA A 105 13.29 8.76 1.81
CA ALA A 105 13.97 8.09 0.71
C ALA A 105 13.13 8.11 -0.59
N LEU A 106 12.44 9.20 -0.87
CA LEU A 106 11.69 9.43 -2.11
C LEU A 106 12.65 9.38 -3.32
N GLY A 107 12.14 8.92 -4.45
CA GLY A 107 12.81 9.06 -5.75
C GLY A 107 12.89 10.50 -6.22
N THR A 108 13.67 10.75 -7.27
CA THR A 108 13.96 12.10 -7.80
C THR A 108 12.69 12.93 -8.02
N TRP A 109 11.64 12.30 -8.53
CA TRP A 109 10.39 12.96 -8.87
C TRP A 109 9.25 12.65 -7.90
N GLN A 110 9.45 11.82 -6.88
CA GLN A 110 8.36 11.41 -6.00
C GLN A 110 8.06 12.47 -4.93
N GLY A 111 6.78 12.64 -4.63
CA GLY A 111 6.29 13.38 -3.48
C GLY A 111 5.10 12.67 -2.83
N VAL A 112 4.82 13.06 -1.59
CA VAL A 112 3.65 12.59 -0.84
C VAL A 112 2.44 13.38 -1.30
N TYR A 113 1.44 12.67 -1.83
CA TYR A 113 0.16 13.22 -2.22
C TYR A 113 -0.85 13.07 -1.09
N LEU A 114 -1.62 14.13 -0.84
CA LEU A 114 -2.87 14.09 -0.09
C LEU A 114 -4.03 14.28 -1.08
N PHE A 115 -4.90 13.28 -1.17
CA PHE A 115 -6.13 13.34 -1.95
C PHE A 115 -7.23 13.91 -1.06
N GLU A 116 -7.72 15.09 -1.40
CA GLU A 116 -8.99 15.61 -0.92
C GLU A 116 -10.06 15.17 -1.92
N LEU A 117 -10.91 14.22 -1.51
CA LEU A 117 -11.96 13.69 -2.37
C LEU A 117 -13.33 14.27 -2.01
N ASP A 118 -13.41 15.11 -0.98
CA ASP A 118 -14.62 15.82 -0.63
C ASP A 118 -14.76 17.12 -1.45
N ASP A 119 -16.00 17.48 -1.78
CA ASP A 119 -16.30 18.72 -2.48
C ASP A 119 -16.37 19.92 -1.50
N GLU A 120 -16.61 19.65 -0.22
CA GLU A 120 -16.69 20.69 0.82
C GLU A 120 -15.29 21.19 1.25
N GLY A 121 -14.26 20.37 1.05
CA GLY A 121 -12.87 20.55 1.50
C GLY A 121 -12.73 20.70 3.02
N GLY A 122 -11.62 21.29 3.47
CA GLY A 122 -11.38 21.61 4.87
C GLY A 122 -9.95 21.38 5.32
N GLU A 123 -9.70 21.57 6.62
CA GLU A 123 -8.41 21.18 7.18
C GLU A 123 -8.40 19.65 7.39
N ARG A 124 -7.38 18.97 6.85
CA ARG A 124 -7.20 17.52 7.03
C ARG A 124 -6.01 17.27 7.94
N ALA A 125 -6.24 16.48 9.00
CA ALA A 125 -5.15 16.02 9.85
C ALA A 125 -4.45 14.81 9.23
N MET A 126 -3.12 14.84 9.26
CA MET A 126 -2.25 13.72 8.97
C MET A 126 -1.50 13.36 10.25
N THR A 127 -1.61 12.11 10.66
CA THR A 127 -0.75 11.53 11.69
C THR A 127 0.53 11.06 11.04
N VAL A 128 1.67 11.58 11.51
CA VAL A 128 3.01 11.21 11.04
C VAL A 128 3.76 10.53 12.19
N THR A 129 4.10 9.26 12.01
CA THR A 129 4.89 8.47 12.95
C THR A 129 6.28 8.26 12.37
N LEU A 130 7.32 8.58 13.15
CA LEU A 130 8.70 8.28 12.79
C LEU A 130 9.23 7.20 13.71
N SER A 131 9.63 6.08 13.11
CA SER A 131 10.42 5.04 13.76
C SER A 131 11.87 5.18 13.33
N ALA A 132 12.73 5.66 14.22
CA ALA A 132 14.17 5.72 14.00
C ALA A 132 14.78 4.38 14.41
N TYR A 133 15.39 3.69 13.46
CA TYR A 133 15.95 2.35 13.66
C TYR A 133 17.33 2.43 14.31
N GLY A 134 17.52 1.57 15.31
CA GLY A 134 18.80 1.35 15.96
C GLY A 134 19.84 0.64 15.08
N GLY A 135 20.92 0.18 15.71
CA GLY A 135 21.94 -0.66 15.06
C GLY A 135 22.83 0.06 14.03
N ASP A 136 23.54 -0.73 13.20
CA ASP A 136 24.35 -0.21 12.09
C ASP A 136 23.44 0.11 10.89
N PRO A 137 23.37 1.38 10.43
CA PRO A 137 22.64 1.79 9.23
C PRO A 137 22.90 0.92 7.98
N ARG A 138 24.11 0.36 7.84
CA ARG A 138 24.50 -0.49 6.71
C ARG A 138 23.88 -1.89 6.78
N GLU A 139 23.37 -2.27 7.94
CA GLU A 139 22.78 -3.57 8.20
C GLU A 139 21.26 -3.52 8.34
N THR A 140 20.68 -2.33 8.55
CA THR A 140 19.23 -2.10 8.72
C THR A 140 18.56 -1.42 7.51
N GLY A 141 19.36 -0.86 6.60
CA GLY A 141 18.90 -0.27 5.35
C GLY A 141 19.72 -0.73 4.14
N ARG A 142 19.05 -0.97 3.02
CA ARG A 142 19.69 -1.38 1.77
C ARG A 142 19.00 -0.75 0.56
N ARG A 143 19.80 -0.24 -0.38
CA ARG A 143 19.34 0.12 -1.73
C ARG A 143 19.78 -0.96 -2.71
N ALA A 144 18.88 -1.32 -3.62
CA ALA A 144 19.18 -2.25 -4.71
C ALA A 144 18.43 -1.84 -5.98
N ALA A 145 19.02 -2.15 -7.13
CA ALA A 145 18.33 -2.05 -8.41
C ALA A 145 17.68 -3.41 -8.71
N LEU A 146 16.37 -3.41 -8.98
CA LEU A 146 15.64 -4.53 -9.54
C LEU A 146 15.41 -4.28 -11.02
N ARG A 147 15.70 -5.26 -11.87
CA ARG A 147 15.54 -5.12 -13.32
C ARG A 147 14.35 -5.93 -13.80
N ALA A 148 13.34 -5.26 -14.34
CA ALA A 148 12.29 -5.91 -15.10
C ALA A 148 12.78 -6.19 -16.55
N PRO A 149 12.45 -7.34 -17.16
CA PRO A 149 12.74 -7.61 -18.57
C PRO A 149 12.03 -6.66 -19.54
N GLY A 150 10.87 -6.15 -19.16
CA GLY A 150 9.91 -5.44 -19.99
C GLY A 150 8.76 -4.94 -19.12
N ARG A 151 7.76 -4.29 -19.73
CA ARG A 151 6.45 -4.09 -19.09
C ARG A 151 5.85 -5.40 -18.58
N GLY A 152 5.16 -5.32 -17.45
CA GLY A 152 4.39 -6.41 -16.85
C GLY A 152 4.70 -6.65 -15.38
N CYS A 153 4.12 -7.71 -14.84
CA CYS A 153 4.26 -8.13 -13.45
C CYS A 153 5.41 -9.14 -13.30
N HIS A 154 6.44 -8.80 -12.52
CA HIS A 154 7.66 -9.61 -12.38
C HIS A 154 7.85 -10.08 -10.96
N LEU A 155 8.04 -11.38 -10.78
CA LEU A 155 8.37 -11.96 -9.48
C LEU A 155 9.77 -11.51 -9.04
N VAL A 156 9.86 -10.94 -7.84
CA VAL A 156 11.08 -10.47 -7.19
C VAL A 156 11.08 -10.88 -5.71
N THR A 157 10.62 -12.10 -5.41
CA THR A 157 10.54 -12.61 -4.02
C THR A 157 11.92 -12.78 -3.37
N ASP A 158 12.95 -12.93 -4.19
CA ASP A 158 14.36 -12.89 -3.80
C ASP A 158 14.95 -11.47 -3.73
N ALA A 159 14.09 -10.44 -3.72
CA ALA A 159 14.50 -9.06 -3.61
C ALA A 159 15.46 -8.87 -2.41
N PRO A 160 16.50 -8.03 -2.58
CA PRO A 160 17.49 -7.84 -1.54
C PRO A 160 16.91 -7.36 -0.21
N THR A 161 17.15 -8.15 0.84
CA THR A 161 16.88 -7.78 2.23
C THR A 161 18.12 -7.19 2.92
N VAL A 162 17.97 -6.78 4.17
CA VAL A 162 19.01 -6.25 5.05
C VAL A 162 19.64 -7.36 5.91
N LYS A 163 20.79 -7.10 6.53
CA LYS A 163 21.54 -8.12 7.29
C LYS A 163 21.01 -8.30 8.72
N ALA A 164 20.59 -7.21 9.36
CA ALA A 164 20.12 -7.20 10.74
C ALA A 164 18.60 -7.36 10.83
N ALA A 165 18.06 -8.42 10.20
CA ALA A 165 16.64 -8.75 10.33
C ALA A 165 16.38 -9.47 11.67
N PRO A 166 15.37 -9.04 12.46
CA PRO A 166 15.02 -9.68 13.73
C PRO A 166 14.32 -11.04 13.51
N ASP A 167 14.08 -11.80 14.59
CA ASP A 167 13.28 -13.03 14.46
C ASP A 167 11.86 -12.67 14.05
N LYS A 168 11.25 -11.66 14.66
CA LYS A 168 9.94 -11.11 14.28
C LYS A 168 10.04 -9.62 14.05
N GLY A 169 9.52 -9.18 12.91
CA GLY A 169 9.58 -7.78 12.50
C GLY A 169 8.71 -7.51 11.29
N VAL A 170 8.98 -6.39 10.63
CA VAL A 170 8.37 -6.04 9.34
C VAL A 170 9.45 -5.46 8.43
N ALA A 171 9.54 -6.00 7.22
CA ALA A 171 10.35 -5.44 6.15
C ALA A 171 9.53 -4.46 5.32
N THR A 172 10.07 -3.28 5.09
CA THR A 172 9.47 -2.31 4.17
C THR A 172 10.30 -2.27 2.89
N TYR A 173 9.65 -2.52 1.75
CA TYR A 173 10.21 -2.32 0.43
C TYR A 173 9.55 -1.10 -0.22
N PHE A 174 10.36 -0.22 -0.79
CA PHE A 174 9.91 1.04 -1.38
C PHE A 174 10.55 1.24 -2.76
N CYS A 175 9.73 1.32 -3.80
CA CYS A 175 10.12 1.65 -5.16
C CYS A 175 10.26 3.17 -5.32
N GLN A 176 11.45 3.62 -5.72
CA GLN A 176 11.75 5.05 -5.92
C GLN A 176 11.34 5.58 -7.30
N HIS A 177 10.40 4.90 -7.98
CA HIS A 177 9.93 5.25 -9.31
C HIS A 177 8.42 5.45 -9.31
N THR A 178 7.95 6.41 -10.10
CA THR A 178 6.54 6.84 -10.21
C THR A 178 5.73 5.99 -11.19
N SER A 179 6.42 5.28 -12.10
CA SER A 179 5.85 4.45 -13.14
C SER A 179 6.06 2.94 -12.93
N ALA A 180 6.40 2.54 -11.70
CA ALA A 180 6.47 1.14 -11.28
C ALA A 180 5.97 0.98 -9.85
N SER A 181 5.28 -0.13 -9.58
CA SER A 181 4.68 -0.42 -8.28
C SER A 181 5.18 -1.74 -7.69
N LEU A 182 4.94 -1.93 -6.39
CA LEU A 182 5.23 -3.17 -5.68
C LEU A 182 3.92 -3.76 -5.16
N THR A 183 3.73 -5.06 -5.35
CA THR A 183 2.56 -5.78 -4.82
C THR A 183 2.92 -7.18 -4.35
N ILE A 184 2.01 -7.85 -3.68
CA ILE A 184 2.11 -9.27 -3.33
C ILE A 184 0.94 -10.00 -3.94
N ASN A 185 1.23 -11.03 -4.72
CA ASN A 185 0.21 -11.90 -5.30
C ASN A 185 0.77 -13.32 -5.50
N GLU A 186 0.02 -14.19 -6.16
CA GLU A 186 0.34 -15.59 -6.34
C GLU A 186 1.69 -15.81 -7.03
N ASN A 187 2.44 -16.80 -6.59
CA ASN A 187 3.75 -17.19 -7.10
C ASN A 187 3.75 -18.63 -7.65
N CYS A 188 2.58 -19.27 -7.72
CA CYS A 188 2.45 -20.64 -8.21
C CYS A 188 2.31 -20.65 -9.73
N ASP A 189 1.24 -20.04 -10.24
CA ASP A 189 0.93 -20.04 -11.66
C ASP A 189 1.56 -18.83 -12.39
N PRO A 190 2.43 -19.04 -13.39
CA PRO A 190 2.98 -17.95 -14.18
C PRO A 190 1.91 -17.15 -14.96
N ASP A 191 0.76 -17.74 -15.31
CA ASP A 191 -0.30 -17.04 -16.06
C ASP A 191 -0.92 -15.88 -15.25
N VAL A 192 -0.91 -15.95 -13.91
CA VAL A 192 -1.36 -14.84 -13.04
C VAL A 192 -0.63 -13.54 -13.37
N ARG A 193 0.67 -13.58 -13.71
CA ARG A 193 1.43 -12.37 -14.05
C ARG A 193 1.01 -11.76 -15.38
N VAL A 194 0.65 -12.62 -16.35
CA VAL A 194 0.20 -12.17 -17.67
C VAL A 194 -1.20 -11.60 -17.56
N ASP A 195 -2.07 -12.30 -16.85
CA ASP A 195 -3.45 -11.89 -16.61
C ASP A 195 -3.54 -10.61 -15.79
N LEU A 196 -2.70 -10.47 -14.76
CA LEU A 196 -2.65 -9.27 -13.94
C LEU A 196 -2.25 -8.05 -14.77
N GLU A 197 -1.19 -8.14 -15.57
CA GLU A 197 -0.78 -7.05 -16.47
C GLU A 197 -1.90 -6.71 -17.47
N GLY A 198 -2.51 -7.74 -18.05
CA GLY A 198 -3.66 -7.58 -18.93
C GLY A 198 -4.82 -6.84 -18.26
N ALA A 199 -5.15 -7.18 -17.01
CA ALA A 199 -6.20 -6.53 -16.25
C ALA A 199 -5.87 -5.06 -15.95
N LEU A 200 -4.64 -4.77 -15.52
CA LEU A 200 -4.18 -3.40 -15.27
C LEU A 200 -4.30 -2.53 -16.52
N ASN A 201 -4.07 -3.10 -17.71
CA ASN A 201 -4.22 -2.41 -18.99
C ASN A 201 -5.67 -2.18 -19.42
N LYS A 202 -6.61 -2.98 -18.90
CA LYS A 202 -8.04 -2.73 -19.07
C LYS A 202 -8.56 -1.71 -18.06
N ILE A 203 -8.07 -1.74 -16.82
CA ILE A 203 -8.46 -0.80 -15.76
C ILE A 203 -7.97 0.62 -16.10
N VAL A 204 -6.72 0.73 -16.56
CA VAL A 204 -6.12 2.00 -16.99
C VAL A 204 -5.50 1.82 -18.39
N PRO A 205 -6.29 2.01 -19.45
CA PRO A 205 -5.83 1.81 -20.81
C PRO A 205 -4.99 2.99 -21.32
N GLU A 206 -4.03 2.68 -22.19
CA GLU A 206 -3.26 3.70 -22.92
C GLU A 206 -4.13 4.49 -23.91
N SER A 207 -5.29 3.95 -24.30
CA SER A 207 -6.19 4.64 -25.23
C SER A 207 -6.67 5.98 -24.68
N TRP A 208 -6.75 6.14 -23.35
CA TRP A 208 -7.06 7.42 -22.71
C TRP A 208 -6.11 8.53 -23.14
N HIS A 209 -4.82 8.23 -23.33
CA HIS A 209 -3.89 9.21 -23.90
C HIS A 209 -4.28 9.61 -25.32
N HIS A 210 -4.58 8.65 -26.20
CA HIS A 210 -4.95 8.91 -27.60
C HIS A 210 -6.29 9.61 -27.75
N GLU A 211 -7.19 9.42 -26.79
CA GLU A 211 -8.50 10.07 -26.71
C GLU A 211 -8.40 11.51 -26.15
N GLY A 212 -7.21 11.98 -25.79
CA GLY A 212 -7.00 13.32 -25.22
C GLY A 212 -7.50 13.46 -23.78
N PHE A 213 -7.65 12.33 -23.06
CA PHE A 213 -8.09 12.32 -21.67
C PHE A 213 -7.05 12.94 -20.73
N PHE A 214 -5.77 12.72 -21.03
CA PHE A 214 -4.63 13.21 -20.26
C PHE A 214 -4.02 14.50 -20.84
N GLU A 215 -3.67 15.41 -19.95
CA GLU A 215 -2.83 16.58 -20.22
C GLU A 215 -1.34 16.20 -20.18
N HIS A 216 -0.95 15.28 -19.29
CA HIS A 216 0.41 14.76 -19.14
C HIS A 216 0.70 13.70 -20.20
N VAL A 217 1.42 14.10 -21.26
CA VAL A 217 1.61 13.28 -22.47
C VAL A 217 3.06 13.22 -22.96
N ASP A 218 4.00 13.85 -22.24
CA ASP A 218 5.35 14.14 -22.73
C ASP A 218 6.23 12.90 -22.90
N GLU A 219 6.03 11.84 -22.10
CA GLU A 219 6.84 10.62 -22.20
C GLU A 219 6.14 9.45 -22.91
N GLY A 220 5.02 9.71 -23.59
CA GLY A 220 4.31 8.73 -24.43
C GLY A 220 2.98 8.21 -23.85
N PRO A 221 2.34 7.27 -24.55
CA PRO A 221 0.95 6.87 -24.27
C PRO A 221 0.77 6.06 -22.98
N ASP A 222 1.84 5.44 -22.49
CA ASP A 222 1.85 4.62 -21.27
C ASP A 222 2.23 5.40 -20.01
N ASP A 223 2.57 6.68 -20.15
CA ASP A 223 3.17 7.48 -19.10
C ASP A 223 2.17 7.76 -17.96
N MET A 224 1.16 8.59 -18.22
CA MET A 224 0.13 8.88 -17.22
C MET A 224 -0.62 7.61 -16.78
N ALA A 225 -0.81 6.65 -17.69
CA ALA A 225 -1.39 5.36 -17.34
C ALA A 225 -0.56 4.60 -16.30
N ALA A 226 0.77 4.63 -16.41
CA ALA A 226 1.69 4.07 -15.43
C ALA A 226 1.60 4.80 -14.08
N HIS A 227 1.47 6.12 -14.08
CA HIS A 227 1.27 6.89 -12.84
C HIS A 227 -0.01 6.46 -12.14
N VAL A 228 -1.14 6.36 -12.85
CA VAL A 228 -2.43 5.94 -12.27
C VAL A 228 -2.34 4.52 -11.70
N LYS A 229 -1.75 3.56 -12.44
CA LYS A 229 -1.53 2.18 -11.95
C LYS A 229 -0.66 2.15 -10.69
N THR A 230 0.38 2.97 -10.62
CA THR A 230 1.21 3.09 -9.42
C THR A 230 0.42 3.65 -8.25
N THR A 231 -0.51 4.59 -8.48
CA THR A 231 -1.38 5.12 -7.40
C THR A 231 -2.40 4.10 -6.91
N LEU A 232 -2.94 3.24 -7.76
CA LEU A 232 -3.86 2.17 -7.35
C LEU A 232 -3.16 1.04 -6.58
N ILE A 233 -1.91 0.71 -6.94
CA ILE A 233 -1.20 -0.44 -6.35
C ILE A 233 -0.30 -0.01 -5.17
N GLY A 234 0.38 1.12 -5.30
CA GLY A 234 1.32 1.66 -4.32
C GLY A 234 2.79 1.42 -4.67
N SER A 235 3.66 2.34 -4.22
CA SER A 235 5.11 2.26 -4.37
C SER A 235 5.81 1.62 -3.16
N SER A 236 5.09 1.42 -2.05
CA SER A 236 5.60 0.77 -0.84
C SER A 236 4.80 -0.46 -0.52
N ILE A 237 5.49 -1.52 -0.09
CA ILE A 237 4.87 -2.69 0.51
C ILE A 237 5.60 -3.10 1.77
N ARG A 238 4.85 -3.58 2.75
CA ARG A 238 5.37 -4.06 4.03
C ARG A 238 5.04 -5.53 4.17
N VAL A 239 6.03 -6.30 4.63
CA VAL A 239 5.97 -7.76 4.70
C VAL A 239 6.40 -8.19 6.10
N PRO A 240 5.63 -9.02 6.82
CA PRO A 240 6.08 -9.60 8.08
C PRO A 240 7.44 -10.28 7.92
N VAL A 241 8.27 -10.20 8.95
CA VAL A 241 9.52 -10.96 9.07
C VAL A 241 9.30 -12.02 10.15
N THR A 242 9.69 -13.25 9.85
CA THR A 242 9.68 -14.39 10.78
C THR A 242 10.96 -15.20 10.57
N ARG A 243 11.69 -15.52 11.65
CA ARG A 243 13.02 -16.17 11.61
C ARG A 243 14.01 -15.44 10.70
N GLY A 244 14.05 -14.11 10.79
CA GLY A 244 14.99 -13.29 10.03
C GLY A 244 14.70 -13.21 8.52
N ARG A 245 13.54 -13.68 8.06
CA ARG A 245 13.17 -13.70 6.64
C ARG A 245 11.78 -13.10 6.41
N PRO A 246 11.57 -12.38 5.29
CA PRO A 246 10.23 -12.01 4.86
C PRO A 246 9.33 -13.24 4.80
N CYS A 247 8.16 -13.14 5.42
CA CYS A 247 7.18 -14.22 5.58
C CYS A 247 5.86 -13.77 4.95
N MET A 248 5.40 -14.54 3.96
CA MET A 248 4.14 -14.32 3.24
C MET A 248 3.30 -15.60 3.30
N GLY A 249 2.08 -15.55 2.79
CA GLY A 249 1.25 -16.74 2.61
C GLY A 249 1.87 -17.76 1.66
N THR A 250 1.39 -19.01 1.74
CA THR A 250 1.95 -20.17 0.99
C THR A 250 2.15 -19.90 -0.49
N TRP A 251 1.19 -19.21 -1.11
CA TRP A 251 1.18 -18.93 -2.54
C TRP A 251 1.68 -17.53 -2.86
N GLN A 252 1.95 -16.67 -1.88
CA GLN A 252 2.28 -15.27 -2.11
C GLN A 252 3.75 -15.09 -2.48
N GLY A 253 4.01 -14.15 -3.38
CA GLY A 253 5.33 -13.66 -3.75
C GLY A 253 5.31 -12.16 -3.97
N LEU A 254 6.48 -11.52 -3.79
CA LEU A 254 6.68 -10.10 -4.02
C LEU A 254 6.85 -9.84 -5.53
N TYR A 255 6.14 -8.85 -6.04
CA TYR A 255 6.13 -8.46 -7.44
C TYR A 255 6.65 -7.04 -7.63
N LEU A 256 7.44 -6.84 -8.70
CA LEU A 256 7.71 -5.54 -9.30
C LEU A 256 6.85 -5.43 -10.56
N ASN A 257 5.92 -4.47 -10.57
CA ASN A 257 5.12 -4.18 -11.75
C ASN A 257 5.77 -3.03 -12.51
N GLU A 258 6.29 -3.34 -13.70
CA GLU A 258 6.81 -2.36 -14.65
C GLU A 258 5.67 -1.92 -15.56
N HIS A 259 5.26 -0.65 -15.48
CA HIS A 259 4.10 -0.17 -16.24
C HIS A 259 4.47 0.47 -17.58
N ARG A 260 5.76 0.75 -17.82
CA ARG A 260 6.22 1.38 -19.07
C ARG A 260 6.69 0.34 -20.09
N ASN A 261 6.36 0.55 -21.35
CA ASN A 261 6.84 -0.17 -22.52
C ASN A 261 8.33 0.09 -22.75
N ILE A 262 8.76 1.33 -22.52
CA ILE A 262 10.15 1.77 -22.59
C ILE A 262 10.48 2.42 -21.25
N GLY A 263 11.48 1.89 -20.56
CA GLY A 263 11.83 2.40 -19.25
C GLY A 263 12.43 3.81 -19.29
N GLY A 264 12.21 4.55 -18.21
CA GLY A 264 12.51 5.99 -18.12
C GLY A 264 13.95 6.39 -18.44
N PHE A 265 14.12 7.69 -18.70
CA PHE A 265 15.33 8.33 -19.23
C PHE A 265 16.65 7.70 -18.73
N GLY A 266 17.28 6.92 -19.60
CA GLY A 266 18.65 6.41 -19.41
C GLY A 266 18.82 5.22 -18.45
N ARG A 267 17.74 4.63 -17.91
CA ARG A 267 17.83 3.47 -17.00
C ARG A 267 17.11 2.21 -17.49
N GLY A 268 16.36 2.30 -18.59
CA GLY A 268 15.50 1.22 -19.03
C GLY A 268 14.56 0.77 -17.90
N HIS A 269 14.28 -0.52 -17.80
CA HIS A 269 13.40 -1.10 -16.78
C HIS A 269 14.13 -1.46 -15.46
N SER A 270 15.19 -0.71 -15.13
CA SER A 270 15.85 -0.82 -13.82
C SER A 270 15.14 0.10 -12.83
N ARG A 271 14.76 -0.45 -11.67
CA ARG A 271 14.01 0.24 -10.61
C ARG A 271 14.79 0.20 -9.30
N ASP A 272 15.11 1.36 -8.76
CA ASP A 272 15.74 1.52 -7.46
C ASP A 272 14.71 1.22 -6.37
N VAL A 273 15.02 0.21 -5.55
CA VAL A 273 14.22 -0.23 -4.41
C VAL A 273 15.02 -0.08 -3.12
N VAL A 274 14.39 0.53 -2.13
CA VAL A 274 14.90 0.66 -0.76
C VAL A 274 14.24 -0.41 0.10
N CYS A 275 15.04 -1.21 0.81
CA CYS A 275 14.59 -2.10 1.87
C CYS A 275 15.08 -1.57 3.22
N VAL A 276 14.17 -1.46 4.20
CA VAL A 276 14.53 -1.19 5.61
C VAL A 276 13.81 -2.17 6.53
N ILE A 277 14.51 -2.60 7.58
CA ILE A 277 13.98 -3.45 8.64
C ILE A 277 14.44 -2.87 9.97
N ASP A 278 13.50 -2.71 10.90
CA ASP A 278 13.82 -2.39 12.30
C ASP A 278 14.60 -3.57 12.90
N PRO A 279 15.84 -3.39 13.37
CA PRO A 279 16.62 -4.49 13.95
C PRO A 279 16.07 -4.95 15.31
N ASP A 280 15.24 -4.14 15.96
CA ASP A 280 14.61 -4.50 17.22
C ASP A 280 13.46 -5.48 16.98
N GLU A 281 13.35 -6.46 17.86
CA GLU A 281 12.29 -7.45 17.83
C GLU A 281 10.92 -6.76 17.97
N ALA A 282 9.97 -7.13 17.10
CA ALA A 282 8.60 -6.65 17.19
C ALA A 282 8.02 -6.90 18.59
N LEU A 283 7.25 -5.94 19.09
CA LEU A 283 6.59 -6.03 20.39
C LEU A 283 5.59 -7.19 20.44
N MET A 284 4.98 -7.48 19.29
CA MET A 284 4.06 -8.58 19.10
C MET A 284 4.03 -8.98 17.62
N GLN A 285 3.91 -10.28 17.35
CA GLN A 285 3.52 -10.81 16.05
C GLN A 285 2.59 -12.01 16.28
N LYS A 286 1.37 -11.94 15.76
CA LYS A 286 0.32 -12.97 15.94
C LYS A 286 -0.41 -13.20 14.63
N THR A 287 -0.74 -14.46 14.36
CA THR A 287 -1.67 -14.81 13.30
C THR A 287 -3.07 -14.94 13.88
N ILE A 288 -4.01 -14.18 13.35
CA ILE A 288 -5.44 -14.35 13.61
C ILE A 288 -6.12 -15.01 12.43
N THR A 289 -7.24 -15.66 12.71
CA THR A 289 -8.07 -16.32 11.71
C THR A 289 -9.43 -15.64 11.67
N VAL A 290 -9.81 -15.14 10.50
CA VAL A 290 -11.09 -14.48 10.26
C VAL A 290 -11.92 -15.35 9.33
N SER A 291 -13.16 -15.65 9.71
CA SER A 291 -14.11 -16.33 8.84
C SER A 291 -14.96 -15.28 8.13
N ALA A 292 -14.68 -15.04 6.85
CA ALA A 292 -15.41 -14.06 6.06
C ALA A 292 -16.90 -14.44 5.89
N GLY A 293 -17.19 -15.75 5.78
CA GLY A 293 -18.54 -16.30 5.66
C GLY A 293 -19.26 -16.00 4.34
N LYS A 294 -18.92 -14.89 3.69
CA LYS A 294 -19.34 -14.49 2.35
C LYS A 294 -18.30 -13.54 1.75
N ARG A 295 -18.44 -13.32 0.44
CA ARG A 295 -17.74 -12.28 -0.29
C ARG A 295 -18.10 -10.87 0.20
N GLY A 296 -17.16 -9.94 0.11
CA GLY A 296 -17.32 -8.53 0.45
C GLY A 296 -16.46 -8.09 1.64
N LEU A 297 -16.83 -6.97 2.24
CA LEU A 297 -16.12 -6.40 3.40
C LEU A 297 -16.61 -7.02 4.71
N ILE A 298 -15.67 -7.33 5.59
CA ILE A 298 -15.88 -7.83 6.95
C ILE A 298 -15.11 -6.92 7.91
N ASP A 299 -15.83 -6.22 8.79
CA ASP A 299 -15.22 -5.35 9.79
C ASP A 299 -14.46 -6.21 10.81
N ILE A 300 -13.15 -6.02 10.86
CA ILE A 300 -12.23 -6.75 11.75
C ILE A 300 -11.59 -5.80 12.77
N THR A 301 -12.12 -4.58 12.93
CA THR A 301 -11.55 -3.53 13.77
C THR A 301 -11.42 -4.02 15.22
N GLU A 302 -12.50 -4.57 15.77
CA GLU A 302 -12.53 -5.07 17.16
C GLU A 302 -11.70 -6.34 17.35
N ASP A 303 -11.63 -7.21 16.33
CA ASP A 303 -10.80 -8.43 16.38
C ASP A 303 -9.32 -8.05 16.49
N VAL A 304 -8.87 -7.09 15.69
CA VAL A 304 -7.48 -6.61 15.68
C VAL A 304 -7.18 -5.78 16.94
N ALA A 305 -8.10 -4.92 17.39
CA ALA A 305 -7.95 -4.16 18.63
C ALA A 305 -7.84 -5.09 19.86
N ALA A 306 -8.62 -6.17 19.90
CA ALA A 306 -8.56 -7.16 20.97
C ALA A 306 -7.20 -7.88 21.03
N VAL A 307 -6.55 -8.11 19.89
CA VAL A 307 -5.18 -8.67 19.85
C VAL A 307 -4.18 -7.67 20.40
N LEU A 308 -4.27 -6.40 19.98
CA LEU A 308 -3.40 -5.33 20.47
C LEU A 308 -3.49 -5.21 22.00
N ALA A 309 -4.71 -5.11 22.54
CA ALA A 309 -4.97 -4.92 23.97
C ALA A 309 -4.47 -6.09 24.85
N LYS A 310 -4.49 -7.33 24.33
CA LYS A 310 -4.06 -8.52 25.09
C LYS A 310 -2.55 -8.70 25.15
N GLU A 311 -1.84 -8.31 24.09
CA GLU A 311 -0.48 -8.82 23.84
C GLU A 311 0.61 -7.77 24.09
N SER A 312 0.29 -6.47 24.11
CA SER A 312 1.31 -5.45 24.34
C SER A 312 0.74 -4.16 24.90
N ARG A 313 1.53 -3.50 25.75
CA ARG A 313 1.33 -2.09 26.13
C ARG A 313 2.33 -1.25 25.34
N CYS A 314 1.99 -0.96 24.09
CA CYS A 314 2.71 0.00 23.27
C CYS A 314 1.97 1.32 23.35
N ASP A 315 2.61 2.36 23.89
CA ASP A 315 1.99 3.69 23.90
C ASP A 315 1.94 4.27 22.48
N THR A 316 3.08 4.22 21.77
CA THR A 316 3.21 4.73 20.40
C THR A 316 3.93 3.72 19.50
N GLY A 317 3.30 3.36 18.38
CA GLY A 317 3.85 2.36 17.46
C GLY A 317 3.12 2.27 16.11
N LEU A 318 3.42 1.21 15.38
CA LEU A 318 2.85 0.86 14.08
C LEU A 318 2.37 -0.59 14.12
N LEU A 319 1.07 -0.79 13.87
CA LEU A 319 0.43 -2.08 13.77
C LEU A 319 0.26 -2.45 12.29
N HIS A 320 1.09 -3.37 11.80
CA HIS A 320 0.98 -3.88 10.44
C HIS A 320 0.05 -5.10 10.40
N CYS A 321 -1.01 -5.02 9.58
CA CYS A 321 -1.92 -6.13 9.32
C CYS A 321 -1.66 -6.66 7.91
N PHE A 322 -1.37 -7.96 7.80
CA PHE A 322 -1.01 -8.62 6.54
C PHE A 322 -1.89 -9.84 6.31
N CYS A 323 -2.65 -9.85 5.21
CA CYS A 323 -3.43 -10.98 4.73
C CYS A 323 -2.52 -11.98 3.99
N GLU A 324 -2.54 -13.24 4.44
CA GLU A 324 -1.72 -14.30 3.87
C GLU A 324 -2.38 -15.04 2.69
N HIS A 325 -3.32 -14.38 2.01
CA HIS A 325 -4.10 -14.95 0.92
C HIS A 325 -4.03 -14.05 -0.31
N THR A 326 -4.00 -14.66 -1.49
CA THR A 326 -3.84 -14.01 -2.80
C THR A 326 -5.14 -13.43 -3.35
N SER A 327 -6.28 -13.85 -2.80
CA SER A 327 -7.63 -13.45 -3.23
C SER A 327 -8.43 -12.77 -2.11
N ALA A 328 -7.75 -12.19 -1.13
CA ALA A 328 -8.33 -11.35 -0.08
C ALA A 328 -7.41 -10.19 0.24
N SER A 329 -7.93 -9.13 0.85
CA SER A 329 -7.21 -7.88 1.12
C SER A 329 -7.52 -7.31 2.47
N VAL A 330 -6.75 -6.31 2.88
CA VAL A 330 -7.03 -5.50 4.08
C VAL A 330 -7.17 -4.06 3.64
N VAL A 331 -8.22 -3.37 4.08
CA VAL A 331 -8.50 -1.98 3.68
C VAL A 331 -9.07 -1.16 4.84
N VAL A 332 -8.73 0.14 4.90
CA VAL A 332 -9.44 1.08 5.77
C VAL A 332 -10.50 1.80 4.94
N GLY A 333 -11.74 1.72 5.37
CA GLY A 333 -12.87 2.32 4.68
C GLY A 333 -13.83 3.02 5.63
N ARG A 334 -14.85 3.66 5.07
CA ARG A 334 -15.87 4.35 5.86
C ARG A 334 -16.71 3.35 6.63
N ARG A 335 -17.03 3.68 7.88
CA ARG A 335 -17.93 2.91 8.74
C ARG A 335 -19.34 2.92 8.15
N GLY A 336 -19.90 1.72 7.95
CA GLY A 336 -21.34 1.52 7.71
C GLY A 336 -21.65 0.68 6.48
N GLY A 337 -22.77 -0.04 6.54
CA GLY A 337 -23.15 -1.03 5.52
C GLY A 337 -23.41 -0.46 4.12
N GLU A 338 -23.67 0.84 3.98
CA GLU A 338 -23.79 1.46 2.64
C GLU A 338 -22.45 1.47 1.90
N PHE A 339 -21.37 1.84 2.60
CA PHE A 339 -20.01 1.83 2.05
C PHE A 339 -19.59 0.40 1.66
N GLU A 340 -19.86 -0.59 2.52
CA GLU A 340 -19.52 -1.99 2.26
C GLU A 340 -20.08 -2.49 0.92
N ASN A 341 -21.36 -2.20 0.67
CA ASN A 341 -22.04 -2.57 -0.57
C ASN A 341 -21.56 -1.75 -1.78
N LYS A 342 -21.26 -0.45 -1.59
CA LYS A 342 -20.74 0.41 -2.66
C LYS A 342 -19.35 -0.04 -3.12
N PHE A 343 -18.47 -0.33 -2.17
CA PHE A 343 -17.11 -0.78 -2.45
C PHE A 343 -17.10 -2.11 -3.22
N GLU A 344 -17.92 -3.08 -2.79
CA GLU A 344 -18.06 -4.35 -3.52
C GLU A 344 -18.58 -4.14 -4.95
N ARG A 345 -19.61 -3.30 -5.14
CA ARG A 345 -20.11 -2.99 -6.49
C ARG A 345 -19.05 -2.32 -7.36
N ALA A 346 -18.28 -1.39 -6.80
CA ALA A 346 -17.22 -0.71 -7.51
C ALA A 346 -16.12 -1.69 -7.94
N LEU A 347 -15.67 -2.58 -7.04
CA LEU A 347 -14.70 -3.62 -7.40
C LEU A 347 -15.20 -4.53 -8.52
N ASN A 348 -16.50 -4.82 -8.58
CA ASN A 348 -17.10 -5.65 -9.63
C ASN A 348 -17.27 -4.92 -10.96
N ALA A 349 -17.41 -3.60 -10.91
CA ALA A 349 -17.37 -2.76 -12.11
C ALA A 349 -15.94 -2.63 -12.65
N ILE A 350 -14.95 -2.43 -11.76
CA ILE A 350 -13.53 -2.29 -12.13
C ILE A 350 -12.96 -3.61 -12.65
N VAL A 351 -13.29 -4.73 -11.99
CA VAL A 351 -12.84 -6.07 -12.36
C VAL A 351 -14.04 -7.03 -12.39
N PRO A 352 -14.76 -7.09 -13.51
CA PRO A 352 -15.89 -7.99 -13.68
C PRO A 352 -15.47 -9.45 -13.70
N GLU A 353 -16.31 -10.32 -13.12
CA GLU A 353 -16.12 -11.78 -13.15
C GLU A 353 -16.22 -12.35 -14.56
N SER A 354 -16.91 -11.67 -15.48
CA SER A 354 -17.00 -12.10 -16.88
C SER A 354 -15.61 -12.21 -17.53
N TRP A 355 -14.64 -11.42 -17.08
CA TRP A 355 -13.26 -11.49 -17.57
C TRP A 355 -12.60 -12.85 -17.31
N ASN A 356 -13.07 -13.59 -16.30
CA ASN A 356 -12.59 -14.94 -16.03
C ASN A 356 -12.90 -15.92 -17.17
N VAL A 357 -13.90 -15.66 -18.00
CA VAL A 357 -14.22 -16.50 -19.17
C VAL A 357 -13.76 -15.84 -20.47
N GLU A 358 -13.81 -14.51 -20.53
CA GLU A 358 -13.57 -13.75 -21.75
C GLU A 358 -12.08 -13.47 -22.01
N PHE A 359 -11.25 -13.49 -20.96
CA PHE A 359 -9.96 -12.81 -21.00
C PHE A 359 -8.83 -13.52 -20.25
N PHE A 360 -9.11 -14.05 -19.06
CA PHE A 360 -8.08 -14.64 -18.20
C PHE A 360 -7.76 -16.08 -18.58
N ARG A 361 -6.52 -16.48 -18.28
CA ARG A 361 -6.00 -17.84 -18.43
C ARG A 361 -6.04 -18.60 -17.10
N HIS A 362 -5.78 -17.92 -15.99
CA HIS A 362 -5.81 -18.46 -14.65
C HIS A 362 -7.25 -18.53 -14.11
N THR A 363 -7.94 -19.63 -14.40
CA THR A 363 -9.39 -19.74 -14.14
C THR A 363 -9.77 -21.02 -13.43
N SER A 364 -8.79 -21.71 -12.85
CA SER A 364 -8.93 -23.10 -12.40
C SER A 364 -9.75 -23.23 -11.10
N GLU A 365 -9.86 -22.17 -10.30
CA GLU A 365 -10.59 -22.18 -9.03
C GLU A 365 -12.01 -21.57 -9.12
N GLY A 366 -12.51 -21.33 -10.33
CA GLY A 366 -13.90 -20.88 -10.57
C GLY A 366 -14.03 -19.49 -11.20
N PRO A 367 -15.25 -18.93 -11.25
CA PRO A 367 -15.55 -17.72 -12.03
C PRO A 367 -15.00 -16.43 -11.44
N ASP A 368 -14.64 -16.41 -10.15
CA ASP A 368 -14.04 -15.27 -9.47
C ASP A 368 -12.57 -15.49 -9.14
N ASP A 369 -11.91 -16.41 -9.86
CA ASP A 369 -10.53 -16.77 -9.66
C ASP A 369 -9.56 -15.62 -9.88
N MET A 370 -9.12 -15.44 -11.10
CA MET A 370 -8.26 -14.31 -11.44
C MET A 370 -8.88 -12.94 -11.08
N PRO A 371 -10.20 -12.68 -11.20
CA PRO A 371 -10.80 -11.46 -10.68
C PRO A 371 -10.45 -11.19 -9.21
N GLY A 372 -10.44 -12.23 -8.36
CA GLY A 372 -10.05 -12.11 -6.96
C GLY A 372 -8.58 -11.72 -6.76
N HIS A 373 -7.68 -12.26 -7.59
CA HIS A 373 -6.25 -11.89 -7.59
C HIS A 373 -6.04 -10.42 -8.03
N VAL A 374 -6.74 -9.97 -9.07
CA VAL A 374 -6.64 -8.57 -9.53
C VAL A 374 -7.19 -7.62 -8.47
N LYS A 375 -8.38 -7.92 -7.90
CA LYS A 375 -8.96 -7.13 -6.80
C LYS A 375 -8.03 -7.08 -5.61
N SER A 376 -7.38 -8.21 -5.26
CA SER A 376 -6.41 -8.22 -4.17
C SER A 376 -5.20 -7.31 -4.44
N THR A 377 -4.76 -7.22 -5.69
CA THR A 377 -3.64 -6.37 -6.10
C THR A 377 -3.93 -4.88 -5.94
N ILE A 378 -5.13 -4.42 -6.34
CA ILE A 378 -5.50 -3.00 -6.31
C ILE A 378 -6.05 -2.55 -4.95
N VAL A 379 -6.43 -3.46 -4.07
CA VAL A 379 -6.83 -3.14 -2.68
C VAL A 379 -5.65 -3.30 -1.71
N GLY A 380 -4.78 -4.27 -1.96
CA GLY A 380 -3.56 -4.53 -1.18
C GLY A 380 -3.67 -5.69 -0.18
N ALA A 381 -2.60 -6.48 -0.10
CA ALA A 381 -2.52 -7.62 0.81
C ALA A 381 -2.29 -7.19 2.27
N GLY A 382 -1.87 -5.95 2.54
CA GLY A 382 -1.66 -5.49 3.90
C GLY A 382 -1.56 -3.98 4.01
N LEU A 383 -1.79 -3.48 5.21
CA LEU A 383 -1.71 -2.06 5.54
C LEU A 383 -1.12 -1.86 6.94
N THR A 384 -0.78 -0.63 7.28
CA THR A 384 -0.24 -0.29 8.60
C THR A 384 -1.09 0.79 9.23
N LEU A 385 -1.41 0.61 10.51
CA LEU A 385 -2.14 1.59 11.31
C LEU A 385 -1.24 2.15 12.40
N PRO A 386 -1.28 3.47 12.66
CA PRO A 386 -0.64 4.03 13.84
C PRO A 386 -1.32 3.50 15.11
N VAL A 387 -0.51 3.24 16.13
CA VAL A 387 -0.96 3.02 17.51
C VAL A 387 -0.55 4.24 18.32
N ALA A 388 -1.51 4.81 19.06
CA ALA A 388 -1.31 5.96 19.91
C ALA A 388 -2.14 5.82 21.19
N ASN A 389 -1.53 6.12 22.34
CA ASN A 389 -2.12 5.93 23.67
C ASN A 389 -2.60 4.49 23.92
N GLY A 390 -1.95 3.49 23.30
CA GLY A 390 -2.34 2.07 23.43
C GLY A 390 -3.41 1.60 22.46
N ASP A 391 -4.06 2.49 21.72
CA ASP A 391 -5.16 2.16 20.82
C ASP A 391 -4.78 2.34 19.35
N ILE A 392 -5.50 1.65 18.46
CA ILE A 392 -5.39 1.86 17.02
C ILE A 392 -5.93 3.26 16.72
N ALA A 393 -5.10 4.13 16.15
CA ALA A 393 -5.46 5.50 15.81
C ALA A 393 -6.25 5.56 14.48
N LEU A 394 -7.50 5.08 14.54
CA LEU A 394 -8.53 5.24 13.52
C LEU A 394 -9.56 6.29 13.97
N GLY A 395 -10.10 7.06 13.02
CA GLY A 395 -11.20 7.97 13.31
C GLY A 395 -12.53 7.23 13.50
N ASP A 396 -13.49 7.89 14.15
CA ASP A 396 -14.81 7.31 14.45
C ASP A 396 -15.57 6.82 13.20
N ASP A 397 -15.34 7.50 12.07
CA ASP A 397 -15.92 7.21 10.76
C ASP A 397 -15.15 6.18 9.94
N CYS A 398 -14.01 5.68 10.40
CA CYS A 398 -13.19 4.70 9.68
C CYS A 398 -13.20 3.33 10.38
N ARG A 399 -13.15 2.26 9.58
CA ARG A 399 -13.03 0.88 10.07
C ARG A 399 -11.98 0.13 9.27
N LEU A 400 -11.37 -0.85 9.92
CA LEU A 400 -10.47 -1.81 9.31
C LEU A 400 -11.28 -3.01 8.82
N TYR A 401 -11.18 -3.30 7.54
CA TYR A 401 -11.91 -4.40 6.91
C TYR A 401 -10.97 -5.45 6.34
N LEU A 402 -11.34 -6.72 6.49
CA LEU A 402 -10.95 -7.78 5.57
C LEU A 402 -11.87 -7.70 4.36
N CYS A 403 -11.31 -7.71 3.16
CA CYS A 403 -12.08 -7.79 1.91
C CYS A 403 -11.91 -9.18 1.31
N GLU A 404 -12.99 -9.97 1.31
CA GLU A 404 -13.05 -11.28 0.66
C GLU A 404 -13.48 -11.10 -0.79
N HIS A 405 -12.63 -11.47 -1.74
CA HIS A 405 -12.91 -11.29 -3.17
C HIS A 405 -13.58 -12.51 -3.81
N ARG A 406 -13.72 -13.62 -3.07
CA ARG A 406 -14.24 -14.89 -3.58
C ARG A 406 -15.59 -15.25 -2.98
N THR A 407 -16.46 -15.82 -3.80
CA THR A 407 -17.77 -16.38 -3.43
C THR A 407 -17.60 -17.79 -2.89
N VAL A 408 -16.63 -18.53 -3.43
CA VAL A 408 -16.21 -19.85 -2.96
C VAL A 408 -14.73 -19.77 -2.58
N GLY A 409 -14.38 -20.40 -1.46
CA GLY A 409 -13.00 -20.39 -1.01
C GLY A 409 -12.03 -21.03 -1.99
N GLY A 410 -10.84 -20.45 -2.14
CA GLY A 410 -9.73 -21.10 -2.85
C GLY A 410 -9.24 -22.35 -2.14
N PHE A 411 -8.36 -23.12 -2.79
CA PHE A 411 -7.95 -24.46 -2.35
C PHE A 411 -7.67 -24.55 -0.84
N ASN A 412 -8.35 -25.48 -0.15
CA ASN A 412 -8.15 -25.85 1.25
C ASN A 412 -8.33 -24.75 2.31
N SER A 413 -8.82 -23.55 1.96
CA SER A 413 -9.03 -22.45 2.91
C SER A 413 -10.49 -22.09 3.17
N GLY A 414 -11.41 -22.48 2.27
CA GLY A 414 -12.79 -21.99 2.35
C GLY A 414 -12.84 -20.46 2.33
N LEU A 415 -13.73 -19.85 3.09
CA LEU A 415 -13.77 -18.40 3.32
C LEU A 415 -13.09 -18.02 4.65
N THR A 416 -12.11 -18.81 5.06
CA THR A 416 -11.30 -18.54 6.25
C THR A 416 -9.96 -17.94 5.82
N ARG A 417 -9.61 -16.80 6.42
CA ARG A 417 -8.42 -16.01 6.08
C ARG A 417 -7.52 -15.87 7.29
N ARG A 418 -6.22 -16.07 7.09
CA ARG A 418 -5.18 -15.79 8.08
C ARG A 418 -4.64 -14.38 7.86
N LEU A 419 -4.60 -13.62 8.96
CA LEU A 419 -3.96 -12.32 8.99
C LEU A 419 -2.82 -12.36 10.01
N THR A 420 -1.62 -12.03 9.59
CA THR A 420 -0.50 -11.78 10.50
C THR A 420 -0.49 -10.31 10.90
N VAL A 421 -0.64 -10.07 12.19
CA VAL A 421 -0.62 -8.76 12.83
C VAL A 421 0.72 -8.60 13.54
N THR A 422 1.48 -7.56 13.19
CA THR A 422 2.80 -7.27 13.78
C THR A 422 2.83 -5.86 14.34
N LEU A 423 3.12 -5.72 15.63
CA LEU A 423 3.27 -4.44 16.33
C LEU A 423 4.74 -4.10 16.50
N GLN A 424 5.15 -2.96 15.94
CA GLN A 424 6.45 -2.33 16.17
C GLN A 424 6.26 -1.02 16.93
N GLY A 425 7.23 -0.61 17.73
CA GLY A 425 7.14 0.63 18.48
C GLY A 425 8.02 0.61 19.72
N ALA A 426 7.97 1.69 20.51
CA ALA A 426 8.67 1.75 21.78
C ALA A 426 7.83 1.05 22.87
N LYS A 427 8.50 0.28 23.75
CA LYS A 427 7.89 -0.18 25.00
C LYS A 427 7.76 1.00 25.97
N MET A 428 6.66 1.04 26.73
CA MET A 428 6.53 1.97 27.87
C MET A 428 7.60 1.72 28.93
#